data_AF-A0A246NMN5-F1
#
_entry.id   AF-A0A246NMN5-F1
#
_cell.length_a   1.000
_cell.length_b   1.000
_cell.length_c   1.000
_cell.angle_alpha   90.00
_cell.angle_beta   90.00
_cell.angle_gamma   90.00
#
_symmetry.space_group_name_H-M   'P 1'
#
loop_
_entity.id
_entity.type
_entity.pdbx_description
1 polymer ?
#
loop_
_entity_poly.entity_id
_entity_poly.type
_entity_poly.pdbx_seq_one_letter_code
_entity_poly.pdbx_strand_id
1 'polypeptide(L)' 'MTDLKSLSRQRYTPKFKFRLVRVALKTVEKIGSVAALAREHNVNDILFFKWIRLWKMGDV' A
#
# COMPACT_ATOMS: atom_id res chain seq x y z
N MET A 1 22.94 16.06 -20.41
CA MET A 1 23.39 15.42 -19.15
C MET A 1 22.44 15.86 -18.05
N THR A 2 21.35 15.10 -17.82
CA THR A 2 20.44 15.28 -16.67
C THR A 2 19.76 13.95 -16.37
N ASP A 3 20.60 12.97 -15.99
CA ASP A 3 20.19 11.67 -15.47
C ASP A 3 20.06 11.76 -13.93
N LEU A 4 19.07 12.51 -13.42
CA LEU A 4 18.86 12.61 -11.96
C LEU A 4 17.39 12.78 -11.56
N LYS A 5 16.49 12.13 -12.29
CA LYS A 5 15.16 11.80 -11.75
C LYS A 5 14.90 10.32 -11.95
N SER A 6 15.88 9.50 -11.58
CA SER A 6 15.64 8.11 -11.21
C SER A 6 14.38 8.11 -10.34
N LEU A 7 13.28 7.50 -10.81
CA LEU A 7 11.99 7.47 -10.15
C LEU A 7 12.22 7.35 -8.65
N SER A 8 12.06 8.44 -7.91
CA SER A 8 12.32 8.43 -6.48
C SER A 8 11.38 7.41 -5.91
N ARG A 9 11.89 6.23 -5.52
CA ARG A 9 11.09 5.16 -4.93
C ARG A 9 10.22 5.81 -3.87
N GLN A 10 8.91 5.91 -4.13
CA GLN A 10 8.02 6.69 -3.28
C GLN A 10 8.11 6.11 -1.88
N ARG A 11 8.74 6.87 -0.97
CA ARG A 11 9.03 6.42 0.38
C ARG A 11 7.83 6.75 1.24
N TYR A 12 7.05 5.73 1.55
CA TYR A 12 5.95 5.84 2.50
C TYR A 12 6.46 5.65 3.93
N THR A 13 6.01 6.51 4.84
CA THR A 13 6.33 6.38 6.26
C THR A 13 5.70 5.10 6.83
N PRO A 14 6.31 4.45 7.85
CA PRO A 14 5.73 3.25 8.47
C PRO A 14 4.31 3.48 8.99
N LYS A 15 4.06 4.65 9.60
CA LYS A 15 2.74 5.05 10.11
C LYS A 15 1.68 5.13 9.00
N PHE A 16 2.05 5.65 7.83
CA PHE A 16 1.17 5.69 6.67
C PHE A 16 0.85 4.29 6.17
N LYS A 17 1.88 3.44 5.99
CA LYS A 17 1.70 2.04 5.58
C LYS A 17 0.73 1.30 6.50
N PHE A 18 0.91 1.42 7.82
CA PHE A 18 0.02 0.78 8.79
C PHE A 18 -1.40 1.31 8.74
N ARG A 19 -1.60 2.62 8.68
CA ARG A 19 -2.95 3.18 8.59
C ARG A 19 -3.66 2.67 7.34
N LEU A 20 -2.96 2.63 6.21
CA LEU A 20 -3.54 2.20 4.94
C LEU A 20 -3.85 0.69 4.92
N VAL A 21 -2.95 -0.16 5.42
CA VAL A 21 -3.19 -1.61 5.54
C VAL A 21 -4.35 -1.90 6.49
N ARG A 22 -4.45 -1.21 7.63
CA ARG A 22 -5.57 -1.37 8.57
C ARG A 22 -6.90 -1.00 7.95
N VAL A 23 -6.95 0.08 7.17
CA VAL A 23 -8.16 0.46 6.42
C VAL A 23 -8.47 -0.60 5.38
N ALA A 24 -7.49 -1.05 4.58
CA ALA A 24 -7.69 -2.13 3.62
C ALA A 24 -8.29 -3.39 4.26
N LEU A 25 -7.75 -3.84 5.39
CA LEU A 25 -8.25 -5.05 6.05
C LEU A 25 -9.72 -4.90 6.50
N LYS A 26 -10.09 -3.76 7.08
CA LYS A 26 -11.49 -3.47 7.47
C LYS A 26 -12.42 -3.30 6.26
N THR A 27 -11.89 -2.70 5.19
CA THR A 27 -12.66 -2.34 3.99
C THR A 27 -12.81 -3.52 3.04
N VAL A 28 -11.87 -4.47 3.00
CA VAL A 28 -12.00 -5.72 2.23
C VAL A 28 -13.23 -6.49 2.65
N GLU A 29 -13.57 -6.50 3.94
CA GLU A 29 -14.79 -7.13 4.44
C GLU A 29 -16.09 -6.46 3.95
N LYS A 30 -16.02 -5.21 3.46
CA LYS A 30 -17.19 -4.38 3.18
C LYS A 30 -17.33 -3.88 1.73
N ILE A 31 -16.23 -3.66 1.02
CA ILE A 31 -16.16 -3.02 -0.31
C ILE A 31 -15.45 -3.92 -1.35
N GLY A 32 -14.82 -5.02 -0.92
CA GLY A 32 -14.34 -6.09 -1.81
C GLY A 32 -13.12 -5.76 -2.68
N SER A 33 -12.62 -4.52 -2.72
CA SER A 33 -11.49 -4.17 -3.60
C SER A 33 -10.37 -3.38 -2.91
N VAL A 34 -9.23 -4.05 -2.73
CA VAL A 34 -7.96 -3.47 -2.28
C VAL A 34 -7.38 -2.49 -3.30
N ALA A 35 -7.61 -2.74 -4.59
CA ALA A 35 -7.08 -1.93 -5.68
C ALA A 35 -7.74 -0.54 -5.74
N ALA A 36 -9.04 -0.47 -5.44
CA ALA A 36 -9.76 0.81 -5.36
C ALA A 36 -9.15 1.72 -4.28
N LEU A 37 -8.87 1.17 -3.10
CA LEU A 37 -8.24 1.91 -2.00
C LEU A 37 -6.81 2.36 -2.36
N ALA A 38 -6.03 1.51 -3.05
CA ALA A 38 -4.69 1.88 -3.50
C ALA A 38 -4.73 3.10 -4.43
N ARG A 39 -5.66 3.12 -5.38
CA ARG A 39 -5.84 4.22 -6.34
C ARG A 39 -6.31 5.51 -5.67
N GLU A 40 -7.24 5.42 -4.73
CA GLU A 40 -7.69 6.58 -3.94
C GLU A 40 -6.52 7.27 -3.23
N HIS A 41 -5.57 6.48 -2.73
CA HIS A 41 -4.39 6.97 -2.02
C HIS A 41 -3.16 7.18 -2.90
N ASN A 42 -3.27 7.09 -4.23
CA ASN A 42 -2.15 7.18 -5.17
C ASN A 42 -0.98 6.25 -4.79
N VAL A 43 -1.31 5.04 -4.37
CA VAL A 43 -0.36 3.96 -4.06
C VAL A 43 -0.44 2.92 -5.16
N ASN A 44 0.71 2.45 -5.61
CA ASN A 44 0.79 1.36 -6.56
C ASN A 44 0.12 0.10 -5.99
N ASP A 45 -0.81 -0.47 -6.74
CA ASP A 45 -1.63 -1.63 -6.35
C ASP A 45 -0.72 -2.82 -5.95
N ILE A 46 0.32 -3.10 -6.74
CA ILE A 46 1.26 -4.21 -6.53
C ILE A 46 2.05 -4.01 -5.24
N LEU A 47 2.51 -2.78 -4.96
CA LEU A 47 3.21 -2.46 -3.73
C LEU A 47 2.28 -2.60 -2.51
N PHE A 48 1.04 -2.16 -2.65
CA PHE A 48 0.06 -2.23 -1.58
C PHE A 48 -0.34 -3.67 -1.25
N PHE A 49 -0.51 -4.53 -2.27
CA PHE A 49 -0.71 -5.97 -2.09
C PHE A 49 0.44 -6.62 -1.31
N LYS A 50 1.70 -6.23 -1.59
CA LYS A 50 2.85 -6.73 -0.82
C LYS A 50 2.76 -6.36 0.66
N TRP A 51 2.34 -5.14 1.00
CA TRP A 51 2.20 -4.73 2.40
C TRP A 51 1.11 -5.53 3.13
N ILE A 52 -0.04 -5.72 2.51
CA ILE A 52 -1.14 -6.51 3.09
C ILE A 52 -0.71 -7.97 3.28
N ARG A 53 -0.02 -8.56 2.29
CA ARG A 53 0.50 -9.93 2.39
C ARG A 53 1.52 -10.08 3.52
N LEU A 54 2.48 -9.15 3.63
CA LEU A 54 3.45 -9.14 4.73
C LEU A 54 2.76 -9.02 6.08
N TRP A 55 1.69 -8.22 6.18
CA TRP A 55 0.93 -8.07 7.42
C TRP A 55 0.20 -9.36 7.81
N LYS A 56 -0.48 -10.02 6.86
CA LYS A 56 -1.14 -11.32 7.12
C LYS A 56 -0.16 -12.47 7.44
N MET A 57 1.09 -12.37 7.00
CA MET A 57 2.13 -13.38 7.27
C MET A 57 2.84 -13.17 8.62
N GLY A 58 2.77 -11.97 9.22
CA GLY A 58 3.36 -11.67 10.53
C GLY A 58 2.43 -11.93 11.71
N ASP A 59 1.20 -12.39 11.47
CA ASP A 59 0.17 -12.75 12.46
C ASP A 59 0.19 -14.29 12.71
N VAL A 60 1.38 -14.85 13.02
CA VAL A 60 1.56 -16.22 13.57
C VAL A 60 2.15 -16.10 14.97
#